data_AF-A0A316L8R2-F1
#
_entry.id   AF-A0A316L8R2-F1
#
_cell.length_a   1.000
_cell.length_b   1.000
_cell.length_c   1.000
_cell.angle_alpha   90.00
_cell.angle_beta   90.00
_cell.angle_gamma   90.00
#
_symmetry.space_group_name_H-M   'P 1'
#
loop_
_entity.id
_entity.type
_entity.pdbx_description
1 polymer ?
#
loop_
_entity_poly.entity_id
_entity_poly.type
_entity_poly.pdbx_seq_one_letter_code
_entity_poly.pdbx_strand_id
1 'polypeptide(L)'
;MKKIFISKKNMLHILDRSCDEIEKEIDSVSENLYAGKTFTKEELLSMNCKLNDTCEGINEVADTVEYMSKTGNRTYKTFKLGFKIGTVLNIILFLLGSPFFAIFLELIEYRLLISADYAHQETNDYILAISSRGTKLVRRIENYQNTINIKIKKSLEVKEELDQDEEKNAKFDAALTLTDYLLRGYELEGGDPEILDLVKEILIEGGAEGETLGELIISMRAKLKSLEGGKTLSKE
;
A
#
# COMPACT_ATOMS: atom_id res chain seq x y z
N MET A 1 -16.31 25.94 24.48
CA MET A 1 -15.71 24.64 24.11
C MET A 1 -14.27 24.60 24.61
N LYS A 2 -13.90 23.66 25.48
CA LYS A 2 -12.49 23.43 25.81
C LYS A 2 -11.82 22.81 24.58
N LYS A 3 -10.81 23.48 24.00
CA LYS A 3 -9.96 22.86 22.97
C LYS A 3 -9.23 21.70 23.65
N ILE A 4 -9.60 20.47 23.32
CA ILE A 4 -8.89 19.28 23.77
C ILE A 4 -7.52 19.33 23.11
N PHE A 5 -6.47 19.54 23.91
CA PHE A 5 -5.11 19.52 23.41
C PHE A 5 -4.69 18.06 23.24
N ILE A 6 -4.76 17.57 22.01
CA ILE A 6 -4.26 16.23 21.66
C ILE A 6 -2.76 16.36 21.40
N SER A 7 -1.94 15.58 22.11
CA SER A 7 -0.49 15.57 21.87
C SER A 7 -0.19 14.99 20.48
N LYS A 8 0.93 15.42 19.85
CA LYS A 8 1.35 14.88 18.55
C LYS A 8 1.47 13.35 18.57
N LYS A 9 2.02 12.80 19.67
CA LYS A 9 2.14 11.35 19.87
C LYS A 9 0.77 10.66 19.90
N ASN A 10 -0.21 11.21 20.62
CA ASN A 10 -1.56 10.65 20.63
C ASN A 10 -2.23 10.74 19.27
N MET A 11 -2.00 11.81 18.51
CA MET A 11 -2.51 11.93 17.14
C MET A 11 -1.92 10.85 16.22
N LEU A 12 -0.61 10.59 16.31
CA LEU A 12 0.03 9.52 15.53
C LEU A 12 -0.51 8.14 15.90
N HIS A 13 -0.76 7.87 17.19
CA HIS A 13 -1.41 6.61 17.61
C HIS A 13 -2.86 6.49 17.12
N ILE A 14 -3.60 7.60 17.02
CA ILE A 14 -4.94 7.60 16.43
C ILE A 14 -4.86 7.23 14.95
N LEU A 15 -3.95 7.85 14.19
CA LEU A 15 -3.75 7.58 12.77
C LEU A 15 -3.29 6.14 12.51
N ASP A 16 -2.39 5.60 13.33
CA ASP A 16 -1.96 4.20 13.23
C ASP A 16 -3.12 3.23 13.49
N ARG A 17 -3.98 3.52 14.48
CA ARG A 17 -5.21 2.75 14.71
C ARG A 17 -6.20 2.88 13.56
N SER A 18 -6.32 4.04 12.94
CA SER A 18 -7.14 4.20 11.74
C SER A 18 -6.63 3.30 10.60
N CYS A 19 -5.31 3.14 10.44
CA CYS A 19 -4.75 2.16 9.51
C CYS A 19 -5.14 0.71 9.89
N ASP A 20 -5.16 0.34 11.19
CA ASP A 20 -5.62 -0.99 11.62
C ASP A 20 -7.10 -1.24 11.28
N GLU A 21 -7.95 -0.22 11.45
CA GLU A 21 -9.38 -0.32 11.15
C GLU A 21 -9.63 -0.47 9.64
N ILE A 22 -8.91 0.31 8.84
CA ILE A 22 -8.91 0.20 7.38
C ILE A 22 -8.40 -1.17 6.94
N GLU A 23 -7.35 -1.69 7.56
CA GLU A 23 -6.80 -3.01 7.24
C GLU A 23 -7.84 -4.13 7.47
N LYS A 24 -8.60 -4.07 8.57
CA LYS A 24 -9.69 -5.02 8.85
C LYS A 24 -10.81 -4.93 7.83
N GLU A 25 -11.15 -3.72 7.37
CA GLU A 25 -12.17 -3.53 6.34
C GLU A 25 -11.72 -4.14 5.01
N ILE A 26 -10.47 -3.90 4.62
CA ILE A 26 -9.83 -4.48 3.43
C ILE A 26 -9.76 -6.01 3.53
N ASP A 27 -9.43 -6.57 4.69
CA ASP A 27 -9.42 -8.01 4.94
C ASP A 27 -10.82 -8.62 4.77
N SER A 28 -11.86 -7.98 5.29
CA SER A 28 -13.26 -8.39 5.11
C SER A 28 -13.68 -8.38 3.63
N VAL A 29 -13.25 -7.36 2.86
CA VAL A 29 -13.50 -7.35 1.40
C VAL A 29 -12.77 -8.50 0.72
N SER A 30 -11.53 -8.78 1.09
CA SER A 30 -10.73 -9.90 0.57
C SER A 30 -11.41 -11.24 0.84
N GLU A 31 -11.80 -11.51 2.08
CA GLU A 31 -12.47 -12.75 2.46
C GLU A 31 -13.74 -12.98 1.62
N ASN A 32 -14.54 -11.93 1.43
CA ASN A 32 -15.71 -12.01 0.58
C ASN A 32 -15.33 -12.28 -0.88
N LEU A 33 -14.39 -11.51 -1.44
CA LEU A 33 -14.00 -11.60 -2.85
C LEU A 33 -13.48 -13.00 -3.25
N TYR A 34 -12.80 -13.68 -2.32
CA TYR A 34 -12.19 -15.00 -2.53
C TYR A 34 -12.97 -16.17 -1.91
N ALA A 35 -14.17 -15.94 -1.33
CA ALA A 35 -14.99 -16.99 -0.70
C ALA A 35 -15.58 -18.03 -1.68
N GLY A 36 -15.22 -18.01 -2.97
CA GLY A 36 -15.77 -18.91 -3.99
C GLY A 36 -17.26 -18.68 -4.30
N LYS A 37 -17.85 -17.58 -3.78
CA LYS A 37 -19.24 -17.20 -4.03
C LYS A 37 -19.35 -16.47 -5.38
N THR A 38 -20.41 -16.77 -6.10
CA THR A 38 -20.85 -15.98 -7.27
C THR A 38 -21.46 -14.68 -6.76
N PHE A 39 -20.96 -13.54 -7.23
CA PHE A 39 -21.47 -12.22 -6.87
C PHE A 39 -22.30 -11.64 -8.01
N THR A 40 -23.39 -10.98 -7.67
CA THR A 40 -24.15 -10.15 -8.61
C THR A 40 -23.34 -8.90 -8.99
N LYS A 41 -23.71 -8.27 -10.12
CA LYS A 41 -23.06 -7.04 -10.59
C LYS A 41 -23.20 -5.92 -9.56
N GLU A 42 -24.37 -5.82 -8.94
CA GLU A 42 -24.69 -4.83 -7.91
C GLU A 42 -23.83 -5.03 -6.65
N GLU A 43 -23.59 -6.29 -6.24
CA GLU A 43 -22.69 -6.60 -5.11
C GLU A 43 -21.23 -6.26 -5.43
N LEU A 44 -20.76 -6.55 -6.64
CA LEU A 44 -19.41 -6.20 -7.10
C LEU A 44 -19.20 -4.68 -7.17
N LEU A 45 -20.16 -3.94 -7.72
CA LEU A 45 -20.13 -2.48 -7.75
C LEU A 45 -20.16 -1.89 -6.33
N SER A 46 -20.98 -2.44 -5.43
CA SER A 46 -21.02 -2.02 -4.04
C SER A 46 -19.69 -2.25 -3.32
N MET A 47 -19.03 -3.38 -3.55
CA MET A 47 -17.68 -3.64 -3.03
C MET A 47 -16.64 -2.68 -3.59
N ASN A 48 -16.74 -2.33 -4.87
CA ASN A 48 -15.83 -1.36 -5.50
C ASN A 48 -16.00 0.05 -4.92
N CYS A 49 -17.24 0.48 -4.70
CA CYS A 49 -17.54 1.75 -4.03
C CYS A 49 -16.96 1.77 -2.60
N LYS A 50 -17.17 0.72 -1.81
CA LYS A 50 -16.58 0.61 -0.46
C LYS A 50 -15.06 0.73 -0.48
N LEU A 51 -14.39 0.02 -1.39
CA LEU A 51 -12.94 0.11 -1.55
C LEU A 51 -12.47 1.52 -1.93
N ASN A 52 -13.26 2.24 -2.73
CA ASN A 52 -12.97 3.62 -3.09
C ASN A 52 -13.12 4.57 -1.90
N ASP A 53 -14.17 4.42 -1.10
CA ASP A 53 -14.38 5.17 0.14
C ASP A 53 -13.24 4.88 1.16
N THR A 54 -12.82 3.61 1.27
CA THR A 54 -11.67 3.22 2.10
C THR A 54 -10.36 3.85 1.59
N CYS A 55 -10.19 3.98 0.26
CA CYS A 55 -9.03 4.65 -0.34
C CYS A 55 -8.99 6.15 -0.01
N GLU A 56 -10.15 6.81 -0.03
CA GLU A 56 -10.29 8.21 0.39
C GLU A 56 -9.88 8.38 1.87
N GLY A 57 -10.32 7.47 2.75
CA GLY A 57 -9.89 7.44 4.15
C GLY A 57 -8.37 7.27 4.34
N ILE A 58 -7.70 6.47 3.50
CA ILE A 58 -6.23 6.36 3.52
C ILE A 58 -5.57 7.66 3.07
N ASN A 59 -6.13 8.34 2.05
CA ASN A 59 -5.60 9.61 1.56
C ASN A 59 -5.72 10.71 2.62
N GLU A 60 -6.83 10.76 3.38
CA GLU A 60 -6.97 11.69 4.51
C GLU A 60 -5.93 11.46 5.60
N VAL A 61 -5.62 10.19 5.91
CA VAL A 61 -4.53 9.82 6.82
C VAL A 61 -3.19 10.28 6.25
N ALA A 62 -2.93 10.04 4.96
CA ALA A 62 -1.69 10.43 4.30
C ALA A 62 -1.47 11.96 4.32
N ASP A 63 -2.49 12.74 3.99
CA ASP A 63 -2.47 14.20 4.03
C ASP A 63 -2.19 14.73 5.44
N THR A 64 -2.81 14.11 6.45
CA THR A 64 -2.60 14.47 7.86
C THR A 64 -1.16 14.18 8.29
N VAL A 65 -0.63 13.01 7.91
CA VAL A 65 0.76 12.60 8.19
C VAL A 65 1.75 13.54 7.49
N GLU A 66 1.49 13.90 6.24
CA GLU A 66 2.32 14.83 5.47
C GLU A 66 2.32 16.23 6.11
N TYR A 67 1.15 16.73 6.50
CA TYR A 67 1.02 17.99 7.22
C TYR A 67 1.80 17.99 8.54
N MET A 68 1.69 16.90 9.33
CA MET A 68 2.43 16.74 10.58
C MET A 68 3.95 16.70 10.34
N SER A 69 4.41 16.03 9.28
CA SER A 69 5.81 15.98 8.87
C SER A 69 6.35 17.36 8.49
N LYS A 70 5.67 18.07 7.57
CA LYS A 70 6.06 19.42 7.13
C LYS A 70 6.11 20.41 8.29
N THR A 71 5.07 20.40 9.13
CA THR A 71 4.99 21.29 10.30
C THR A 71 6.05 20.93 11.33
N GLY A 72 6.25 19.63 11.62
CA GLY A 72 7.27 19.14 12.54
C GLY A 72 8.69 19.53 12.12
N ASN A 73 9.05 19.30 10.86
CA ASN A 73 10.34 19.68 10.30
C ASN A 73 10.58 21.19 10.35
N ARG A 74 9.56 21.99 10.05
CA ARG A 74 9.67 23.45 10.13
C ARG A 74 9.89 23.92 11.57
N THR A 75 9.10 23.43 12.52
CA THR A 75 9.25 23.78 13.95
C THR A 75 10.62 23.37 14.47
N TYR A 76 11.08 22.17 14.13
CA TYR A 76 12.39 21.68 14.56
C TYR A 76 13.55 22.50 13.97
N LYS A 77 13.46 22.90 12.69
CA LYS A 77 14.45 23.79 12.06
C LYS A 77 14.51 25.15 12.76
N THR A 78 13.35 25.73 13.10
CA THR A 78 13.28 26.98 13.87
C THR A 78 13.84 26.81 15.28
N PHE A 79 13.55 25.71 15.95
CA PHE A 79 14.10 25.38 17.26
C PHE A 79 15.64 25.29 17.21
N LYS A 80 16.21 24.55 16.25
CA LYS A 80 17.67 24.48 16.04
C LYS A 80 18.30 25.85 15.78
N LEU A 81 17.62 26.73 15.05
CA LEU A 81 18.11 28.09 14.82
C LEU A 81 18.13 28.91 16.13
N GLY A 82 17.04 28.86 16.91
CA GLY A 82 16.98 29.50 18.22
C GLY A 82 18.06 28.99 19.16
N PHE A 83 18.35 27.70 19.10
CA PHE A 83 19.43 27.07 19.86
C PHE A 83 20.81 27.61 19.50
N LYS A 84 21.13 27.71 18.20
CA LYS A 84 22.40 28.33 17.73
C LYS A 84 22.56 29.77 18.22
N ILE A 85 21.46 30.53 18.26
CA ILE A 85 21.47 31.90 18.77
C ILE A 85 21.72 31.90 20.29
N GLY A 86 21.09 30.98 21.04
CA GLY A 86 21.32 30.78 22.48
C GLY A 86 22.78 30.49 22.82
N THR A 87 23.41 29.56 22.08
CA THR A 87 24.83 29.24 22.27
C THR A 87 25.74 30.47 22.04
N VAL A 88 25.47 31.27 21.00
CA VAL A 88 26.23 32.51 20.75
C VAL A 88 26.06 33.50 21.90
N LEU A 89 24.84 33.65 22.42
CA LEU A 89 24.57 34.51 23.57
C LEU A 89 25.28 34.02 24.83
N ASN A 90 25.33 32.71 25.09
CA ASN A 90 26.05 32.13 26.23
C ASN A 90 27.56 32.38 26.14
N ILE A 91 28.16 32.29 24.94
CA ILE A 91 29.57 32.63 24.71
C ILE A 91 29.83 34.11 25.05
N ILE A 92 28.94 35.02 24.61
CA ILE A 92 29.06 36.44 24.93
C ILE A 92 28.95 36.67 26.45
N LEU A 93 28.01 36.00 27.11
CA LEU A 93 27.80 36.07 28.55
C LEU A 93 29.01 35.55 29.35
N PHE A 94 29.66 34.51 28.85
CA PHE A 94 30.91 33.98 29.40
C PHE A 94 32.03 35.02 29.31
N LEU A 95 32.20 35.66 28.15
CA LEU A 95 33.20 36.71 27.91
C LEU A 95 32.94 37.99 28.74
N LEU A 96 31.68 38.30 29.05
CA LEU A 96 31.28 39.43 29.89
C LEU A 96 31.47 39.18 31.40
N GLY A 97 32.12 38.08 31.79
CA GLY A 97 32.53 37.84 33.19
C GLY A 97 31.52 37.05 34.02
N SER A 98 30.56 36.37 33.39
CA SER A 98 29.59 35.49 34.08
C SER A 98 29.73 34.01 33.68
N PRO A 99 30.92 33.38 33.86
CA PRO A 99 31.20 32.06 33.34
C PRO A 99 30.33 30.95 33.97
N PHE A 100 30.04 31.02 35.27
CA PHE A 100 29.20 30.03 35.94
C PHE A 100 27.77 30.01 35.44
N PHE A 101 27.19 31.20 35.19
CA PHE A 101 25.83 31.31 34.67
C PHE A 101 25.75 30.86 33.21
N ALA A 102 26.76 31.20 32.40
CA ALA A 102 26.87 30.72 31.02
C ALA A 102 26.96 29.19 30.94
N ILE A 103 27.82 28.54 31.75
CA ILE A 103 27.94 27.08 31.80
C ILE A 103 26.61 26.42 32.24
N PHE A 104 25.92 27.01 33.20
CA PHE A 104 24.62 26.49 33.64
C PHE A 104 23.54 26.57 32.55
N LEU A 105 23.48 27.69 31.82
CA LEU A 105 22.59 27.85 30.67
C LEU A 105 22.93 26.88 29.53
N GLU A 106 24.22 26.71 29.23
CA GLU A 106 24.72 25.76 28.23
C GLU A 106 24.28 24.32 28.54
N LEU A 107 24.28 23.90 29.81
CA LEU A 107 23.82 22.58 30.24
C LEU A 107 22.30 22.39 30.07
N ILE A 108 21.51 23.42 30.39
CA ILE A 108 20.05 23.40 30.19
C ILE A 108 19.74 23.33 28.70
N GLU A 109 20.39 24.17 27.92
CA GLU A 109 20.35 24.16 26.48
C GLU A 109 20.66 22.75 25.97
N TYR A 110 21.82 22.18 26.29
CA TYR A 110 22.23 20.87 25.79
C TYR A 110 21.18 19.77 26.06
N ARG A 111 20.61 19.74 27.26
CA ARG A 111 19.52 18.79 27.60
C ARG A 111 18.25 19.03 26.79
N LEU A 112 17.88 20.29 26.55
CA LEU A 112 16.73 20.64 25.71
C LEU A 112 16.96 20.22 24.25
N LEU A 113 18.16 20.40 23.70
CA LEU A 113 18.48 19.98 22.35
C LEU A 113 18.37 18.48 22.16
N ILE A 114 19.00 17.68 23.05
CA ILE A 114 18.91 16.22 22.98
C ILE A 114 17.46 15.75 23.09
N SER A 115 16.69 16.32 24.02
CA SER A 115 15.28 15.94 24.21
C SER A 115 14.45 16.27 22.97
N ALA A 116 14.71 17.40 22.32
CA ALA A 116 14.04 17.79 21.09
C ALA A 116 14.46 16.92 19.89
N ASP A 117 15.74 16.56 19.78
CA ASP A 117 16.27 15.67 18.75
C ASP A 117 15.65 14.28 18.85
N TYR A 118 15.61 13.71 20.06
CA TYR A 118 14.97 12.41 20.31
C TYR A 118 13.48 12.43 19.97
N ALA A 119 12.75 13.43 20.45
CA ALA A 119 11.32 13.57 20.17
C ALA A 119 11.04 13.77 18.66
N HIS A 120 11.92 14.47 17.94
CA HIS A 120 11.79 14.67 16.50
C HIS A 120 12.06 13.38 15.72
N GLN A 121 13.09 12.62 16.08
CA GLN A 121 13.38 11.30 15.49
C GLN A 121 12.23 10.33 15.73
N GLU A 122 11.78 10.18 16.98
CA GLU A 122 10.64 9.32 17.33
C GLU A 122 9.41 9.68 16.48
N THR A 123 9.09 10.98 16.36
CA THR A 123 7.98 11.46 15.52
C THR A 123 8.14 11.07 14.05
N ASN A 124 9.34 11.21 13.48
CA ASN A 124 9.61 10.87 12.09
C ASN A 124 9.50 9.36 11.85
N ASP A 125 9.96 8.52 12.78
CA ASP A 125 9.85 7.07 12.67
C ASP A 125 8.38 6.62 12.63
N TYR A 126 7.52 7.21 13.48
CA TYR A 126 6.07 6.97 13.44
C TYR A 126 5.44 7.42 12.12
N ILE A 127 5.81 8.61 11.63
CA ILE A 127 5.33 9.12 10.34
C ILE A 127 5.68 8.17 9.20
N LEU A 128 6.93 7.68 9.17
CA LEU A 128 7.38 6.73 8.15
C LEU A 128 6.66 5.38 8.26
N ALA A 129 6.43 4.90 9.48
CA ALA A 129 5.68 3.66 9.71
C ALA A 129 4.25 3.75 9.18
N ILE A 130 3.51 4.82 9.53
CA ILE A 130 2.13 5.03 9.08
C ILE A 130 2.09 5.21 7.56
N SER A 131 3.01 6.00 6.99
CA SER A 131 3.11 6.18 5.54
C SER A 131 3.36 4.86 4.80
N SER A 132 4.27 4.03 5.31
CA SER A 132 4.54 2.71 4.72
C SER A 132 3.32 1.78 4.78
N ARG A 133 2.57 1.80 5.89
CA ARG A 133 1.30 1.04 6.00
C ARG A 133 0.25 1.55 5.02
N GLY A 134 0.05 2.87 4.92
CA GLY A 134 -0.87 3.48 3.96
C GLY A 134 -0.60 3.04 2.53
N THR A 135 0.65 3.12 2.06
CA THR A 135 1.04 2.68 0.71
C THR A 135 0.74 1.21 0.45
N LYS A 136 0.95 0.34 1.45
CA LYS A 136 0.59 -1.09 1.33
C LYS A 136 -0.92 -1.29 1.21
N LEU A 137 -1.71 -0.56 1.99
CA LEU A 137 -3.18 -0.64 1.95
C LEU A 137 -3.73 -0.15 0.61
N VAL A 138 -3.24 0.98 0.08
CA VAL A 138 -3.63 1.47 -1.26
C VAL A 138 -3.35 0.42 -2.33
N ARG A 139 -2.17 -0.18 -2.32
CA ARG A 139 -1.82 -1.23 -3.30
C ARG A 139 -2.73 -2.46 -3.20
N ARG A 140 -3.16 -2.84 -1.98
CA ARG A 140 -4.14 -3.92 -1.78
C ARG A 140 -5.50 -3.54 -2.36
N ILE A 141 -5.95 -2.31 -2.12
CA ILE A 141 -7.20 -1.79 -2.70
C ILE A 141 -7.15 -1.84 -4.22
N GLU A 142 -6.10 -1.31 -4.85
CA GLU A 142 -5.94 -1.31 -6.31
C GLU A 142 -6.05 -2.74 -6.89
N ASN A 143 -5.41 -3.72 -6.24
CA ASN A 143 -5.50 -5.13 -6.65
C ASN A 143 -6.93 -5.68 -6.55
N TYR A 144 -7.66 -5.34 -5.48
CA TYR A 144 -9.04 -5.79 -5.31
C TYR A 144 -9.98 -5.11 -6.30
N GLN A 145 -9.82 -3.81 -6.55
CA GLN A 145 -10.57 -3.09 -7.57
C GLN A 145 -10.33 -3.68 -8.97
N ASN A 146 -9.09 -4.00 -9.31
CA ASN A 146 -8.76 -4.69 -10.57
C ASN A 146 -9.47 -6.05 -10.67
N THR A 147 -9.44 -6.84 -9.59
CA THR A 147 -10.13 -8.14 -9.55
C THR A 147 -11.65 -7.99 -9.70
N ILE A 148 -12.25 -6.99 -9.05
CA ILE A 148 -13.67 -6.68 -9.18
C ILE A 148 -14.01 -6.24 -10.61
N ASN A 149 -13.20 -5.36 -11.20
CA ASN A 149 -13.39 -4.88 -12.57
C ASN A 149 -13.34 -6.02 -13.58
N ILE A 150 -12.42 -6.98 -13.41
CA ILE A 150 -12.36 -8.20 -14.24
C ILE A 150 -13.66 -9.02 -14.08
N LYS A 151 -14.13 -9.23 -12.85
CA LYS A 151 -15.39 -9.97 -12.61
C LYS A 151 -16.60 -9.25 -13.21
N ILE A 152 -16.66 -7.92 -13.14
CA ILE A 152 -17.71 -7.12 -13.77
C ILE A 152 -17.63 -7.24 -15.29
N LYS A 153 -16.44 -7.11 -15.89
CA LYS A 153 -16.23 -7.23 -17.33
C LYS A 153 -16.71 -8.59 -17.83
N LYS A 154 -16.32 -9.68 -17.16
CA LYS A 154 -16.81 -11.04 -17.47
C LYS A 154 -18.33 -11.15 -17.36
N SER A 155 -18.94 -10.55 -16.33
CA SER A 155 -20.41 -10.55 -16.19
C SER A 155 -21.14 -9.73 -17.28
N LEU A 156 -20.46 -8.78 -17.90
CA LEU A 156 -20.96 -7.96 -19.00
C LEU A 156 -20.76 -8.64 -20.35
N GLU A 157 -19.62 -9.30 -20.57
CA GLU A 157 -19.34 -10.17 -21.72
C GLU A 157 -20.39 -11.30 -21.78
N VAL A 158 -20.73 -11.91 -20.63
CA VAL A 158 -21.81 -12.90 -20.51
C VAL A 158 -23.21 -12.32 -20.83
N LYS A 159 -23.41 -11.00 -20.76
CA LYS A 159 -24.66 -10.34 -21.15
C LYS A 159 -24.69 -9.87 -22.61
N GLU A 160 -23.54 -9.56 -23.22
CA GLU A 160 -23.43 -9.28 -24.66
C GLU A 160 -23.42 -10.57 -25.51
N GLU A 161 -23.05 -11.72 -24.94
CA GLU A 161 -23.05 -13.02 -25.60
C GLU A 161 -24.29 -13.89 -25.29
N LEU A 162 -25.33 -13.35 -24.65
CA LEU A 162 -26.58 -14.09 -24.43
C LEU A 162 -27.38 -14.34 -25.72
N ASP A 163 -26.88 -13.91 -26.88
CA ASP A 163 -27.41 -14.30 -28.19
C ASP A 163 -26.47 -15.18 -29.04
N GLN A 164 -25.25 -15.58 -28.61
CA GLN A 164 -24.41 -16.50 -29.41
C GLN A 164 -23.52 -17.50 -28.61
N ASP A 165 -23.99 -18.76 -28.61
CA ASP A 165 -23.27 -20.05 -28.58
C ASP A 165 -22.55 -20.53 -27.30
N GLU A 166 -23.23 -21.42 -26.56
CA GLU A 166 -22.73 -22.29 -25.47
C GLU A 166 -21.43 -23.06 -25.81
N GLU A 167 -21.16 -23.32 -27.10
CA GLU A 167 -19.95 -24.02 -27.56
C GLU A 167 -18.68 -23.19 -27.34
N LYS A 168 -18.75 -21.86 -27.47
CA LYS A 168 -17.60 -20.97 -27.27
C LYS A 168 -17.20 -20.88 -25.81
N ASN A 169 -18.18 -20.84 -24.91
CA ASN A 169 -17.94 -20.84 -23.46
C ASN A 169 -17.26 -22.13 -23.00
N ALA A 170 -17.69 -23.28 -23.53
CA ALA A 170 -17.05 -24.57 -23.23
C ALA A 170 -15.59 -24.61 -23.70
N LYS A 171 -15.27 -24.06 -24.88
CA LYS A 171 -13.90 -23.98 -25.40
C LYS A 171 -13.02 -23.03 -24.58
N PHE A 172 -13.59 -21.92 -24.08
CA PHE A 172 -12.87 -20.97 -23.22
C PHE A 172 -12.56 -21.56 -21.84
N ASP A 173 -13.51 -22.26 -21.21
CA ASP A 173 -13.27 -22.97 -19.94
C ASP A 173 -12.21 -24.08 -20.10
N ALA A 174 -12.23 -24.78 -21.23
CA ALA A 174 -11.18 -25.73 -21.58
C ALA A 174 -9.81 -25.05 -21.75
N ALA A 175 -9.76 -23.89 -22.38
CA ALA A 175 -8.53 -23.10 -22.55
C ALA A 175 -7.97 -22.59 -21.20
N LEU A 176 -8.82 -22.12 -20.30
CA LEU A 176 -8.41 -21.72 -18.95
C LEU A 176 -7.83 -22.89 -18.15
N THR A 177 -8.49 -24.04 -18.20
CA THR A 177 -8.03 -25.27 -17.52
C THR A 177 -6.68 -25.71 -18.07
N LEU A 178 -6.51 -25.67 -19.40
CA LEU A 178 -5.26 -26.01 -20.07
C LEU A 178 -4.14 -25.02 -19.73
N THR A 179 -4.46 -23.73 -19.61
CA THR A 179 -3.50 -22.69 -19.22
C THR A 179 -2.97 -22.92 -17.80
N ASP A 180 -3.83 -23.22 -16.83
CA ASP A 180 -3.40 -23.55 -15.45
C ASP A 180 -2.51 -24.81 -15.43
N TYR A 181 -2.89 -25.84 -16.18
CA TYR A 181 -2.11 -27.07 -16.29
C TYR A 181 -0.71 -26.79 -16.89
N LEU A 182 -0.66 -26.01 -17.96
CA LEU A 182 0.59 -25.56 -18.57
C LEU A 182 1.41 -24.69 -17.64
N LEU A 183 0.84 -23.77 -16.86
CA LEU A 183 1.62 -22.94 -15.93
C LEU A 183 2.22 -23.75 -14.77
N ARG A 184 1.64 -24.91 -14.43
CA ARG A 184 2.13 -25.81 -13.36
C ARG A 184 3.28 -26.73 -13.77
N GLY A 185 3.69 -26.74 -15.05
CA GLY A 185 4.84 -27.55 -15.48
C GLY A 185 4.51 -28.77 -16.31
N TYR A 186 3.24 -29.06 -16.56
CA TYR A 186 2.86 -30.22 -17.35
C TYR A 186 3.14 -30.01 -18.85
N GLU A 187 3.66 -31.05 -19.50
CA GLU A 187 3.87 -31.08 -20.95
C GLU A 187 2.56 -31.42 -21.67
N LEU A 188 2.43 -30.91 -22.90
CA LEU A 188 1.20 -30.99 -23.67
C LEU A 188 1.50 -31.75 -24.98
N GLU A 189 0.98 -32.96 -25.10
CA GLU A 189 1.10 -33.79 -26.31
C GLU A 189 -0.08 -33.54 -27.25
N GLY A 190 -0.03 -32.39 -27.93
CA GLY A 190 -1.07 -32.00 -28.88
C GLY A 190 -2.39 -31.56 -28.23
N GLY A 191 -3.11 -30.70 -28.93
CA GLY A 191 -4.36 -30.11 -28.47
C GLY A 191 -5.13 -29.50 -29.62
N ASP A 192 -6.41 -29.22 -29.38
CA ASP A 192 -7.26 -28.50 -30.32
C ASP A 192 -6.63 -27.12 -30.65
N PRO A 193 -6.34 -26.81 -31.93
CA PRO A 193 -5.76 -25.54 -32.33
C PRO A 193 -6.54 -24.32 -31.84
N GLU A 194 -7.87 -24.38 -31.81
CA GLU A 194 -8.70 -23.27 -31.34
C GLU A 194 -8.53 -23.01 -29.84
N ILE A 195 -8.40 -24.08 -29.05
CA ILE A 195 -8.13 -23.99 -27.61
C ILE A 195 -6.71 -23.47 -27.38
N LEU A 196 -5.74 -23.90 -28.18
CA LEU A 196 -4.35 -23.45 -28.07
C LEU A 196 -4.18 -21.96 -28.42
N ASP A 197 -4.95 -21.45 -29.37
CA ASP A 197 -4.95 -20.01 -29.68
C ASP A 197 -5.62 -19.21 -28.55
N LEU A 198 -6.73 -19.69 -27.99
CA LEU A 198 -7.32 -19.10 -26.78
C LEU A 198 -6.36 -19.09 -25.58
N VAL A 199 -5.57 -20.15 -25.38
CA VAL A 199 -4.53 -20.19 -24.34
C VAL A 199 -3.48 -19.10 -24.58
N LYS A 200 -3.03 -18.89 -25.82
CA LYS A 200 -2.07 -17.82 -26.13
C LYS A 200 -2.67 -16.46 -25.83
N GLU A 201 -3.91 -16.21 -26.23
CA GLU A 201 -4.61 -14.96 -25.93
C GLU A 201 -4.71 -14.73 -24.42
N ILE A 202 -5.13 -15.73 -23.64
CA ILE A 202 -5.21 -15.66 -22.17
C ILE A 202 -3.83 -15.32 -21.56
N LEU A 203 -2.75 -15.91 -22.06
CA LEU A 203 -1.39 -15.64 -21.57
C LEU A 203 -0.93 -14.22 -21.92
N ILE A 204 -1.17 -13.76 -23.15
CA ILE A 204 -0.83 -12.39 -23.60
C ILE A 204 -1.64 -11.36 -22.80
N GLU A 205 -2.93 -11.60 -22.59
CA GLU A 205 -3.79 -10.72 -21.76
C GLU A 205 -3.36 -10.71 -20.28
N GLY A 206 -2.85 -11.82 -19.75
CA GLY A 206 -2.18 -11.85 -18.44
C GLY A 206 -0.83 -11.10 -18.40
N GLY A 207 -0.41 -10.54 -19.54
CA GLY A 207 0.82 -9.78 -19.71
C GLY A 207 2.06 -10.68 -19.73
N ALA A 208 1.96 -11.86 -20.36
CA ALA A 208 3.12 -12.61 -20.80
C ALA A 208 3.68 -12.02 -22.09
N GLU A 209 5.00 -12.05 -22.22
CA GLU A 209 5.73 -11.57 -23.40
C GLU A 209 6.35 -12.77 -24.14
N GLY A 210 6.18 -12.83 -25.46
CA GLY A 210 6.69 -13.90 -26.32
C GLY A 210 5.90 -14.05 -27.62
N GLU A 211 6.49 -14.71 -28.61
CA GLU A 211 5.84 -15.00 -29.90
C GLU A 211 5.30 -16.43 -29.95
N THR A 212 5.91 -17.34 -29.19
CA THR A 212 5.49 -18.75 -29.11
C THR A 212 4.77 -19.06 -27.80
N LEU A 213 3.89 -20.07 -27.81
CA LEU A 213 3.19 -20.52 -26.61
C LEU A 213 4.16 -20.91 -25.47
N GLY A 214 5.31 -21.52 -25.82
CA GLY A 214 6.35 -21.86 -24.86
C GLY A 214 6.97 -20.63 -24.20
N GLU A 215 7.27 -19.58 -24.97
CA GLU A 215 7.80 -18.32 -24.44
C GLU A 215 6.80 -17.62 -23.53
N LEU A 216 5.52 -17.59 -23.92
CA LEU A 216 4.44 -17.01 -23.12
C LEU A 216 4.27 -17.72 -21.77
N ILE A 217 4.31 -19.05 -21.74
CA ILE A 217 4.26 -19.84 -20.51
C ILE A 217 5.45 -19.54 -19.61
N ILE A 218 6.67 -19.51 -20.17
CA ILE A 218 7.90 -19.23 -19.41
C ILE A 218 7.84 -17.83 -18.80
N SER A 219 7.45 -16.83 -19.60
CA SER A 219 7.29 -15.44 -19.18
C SER A 219 6.27 -15.32 -18.04
N MET A 220 5.10 -15.94 -18.20
CA MET A 220 4.05 -15.93 -17.17
C MET A 220 4.47 -16.65 -15.89
N ARG A 221 5.14 -17.79 -15.97
CA ARG A 221 5.66 -18.51 -14.79
C ARG A 221 6.72 -17.69 -14.05
N ALA A 222 7.62 -17.02 -14.77
CA ALA A 222 8.61 -16.13 -14.18
C ALA A 222 7.93 -14.97 -13.43
N LYS A 223 6.88 -14.39 -14.02
CA LYS A 223 6.07 -13.35 -13.42
C LYS A 223 5.37 -13.85 -12.16
N LEU A 224 4.70 -15.01 -12.19
CA LEU A 224 4.09 -15.65 -11.02
C LEU A 224 5.10 -15.92 -9.90
N LYS A 225 6.29 -16.44 -10.23
CA LYS A 225 7.35 -16.70 -9.24
C LYS A 225 7.92 -15.43 -8.62
N SER A 226 8.00 -14.32 -9.38
CA SER A 226 8.40 -13.01 -8.83
C SER A 226 7.34 -12.43 -7.87
N LEU A 227 6.07 -12.78 -8.09
CA LEU A 227 4.96 -12.42 -7.21
C LEU A 227 4.95 -13.25 -5.91
N GLU A 228 5.36 -14.51 -5.95
CA GLU A 228 5.53 -15.36 -4.76
C GLU A 228 6.80 -15.05 -3.94
N GLY A 229 7.82 -14.45 -4.56
CA GLY A 229 9.16 -14.25 -3.99
C GLY A 229 9.35 -13.08 -3.01
N GLY A 230 8.29 -12.44 -2.54
CA GLY A 230 8.36 -11.32 -1.59
C GLY A 230 8.74 -11.78 -0.17
N LYS A 231 10.05 -11.98 0.07
CA LYS A 231 10.64 -12.36 1.38
C LYS A 231 9.93 -11.71 2.57
N THR A 232 9.28 -12.56 3.36
CA THR A 232 8.87 -12.30 4.73
C THR A 232 10.11 -11.91 5.54
N LEU A 233 10.17 -10.67 6.02
CA LEU A 233 11.18 -10.26 6.99
C LEU A 233 10.92 -11.03 8.29
N SER A 234 11.86 -11.91 8.64
CA SER A 234 11.91 -12.59 9.94
C SER A 234 12.03 -11.56 11.05
N LYS A 235 11.23 -11.73 12.11
CA LYS A 235 11.37 -10.99 13.36
C LYS A 235 12.64 -11.47 14.09
N GLU A 236 13.70 -10.68 13.99
CA GLU A 236 14.74 -10.57 15.02
C GLU A 236 14.65 -9.18 15.66
#